data_AF-A0A847HF91-F1
#
_entry.id   AF-A0A847HF91-F1
#
_cell.length_a   1.000
_cell.length_b   1.000
_cell.length_c   1.000
_cell.angle_alpha   90.00
_cell.angle_beta   90.00
_cell.angle_gamma   90.00
#
_symmetry.space_group_name_H-M   'P 1'
#
loop_
_entity.id
_entity.type
_entity.pdbx_description
1 polymer ?
#
loop_
_entity_poly.entity_id
_entity_poly.type
_entity_poly.pdbx_seq_one_letter_code
_entity_poly.pdbx_strand_id
1 'polypeptide(L)'
;MGSERFNVELQGVTPDLMQANGSYDAVAFKNLSAQRIAEILQIISQLCPPDGDDICPINLTVTGACGDRTFTVFDDSGQVYCAEPEGVVTIEQAILMITGQKPDFVIAGSVQTQAPAASGNCPNCQAKVEPDESFCGSCGQAVVRHAPPPPPSAPSSQKRSARKAGKKAPVDQQTYDLIVGLMAKTVSLREYRSQFPVLQKGPKGDEFRALIDSMFRADPPPQVHTRLTMPPRDWAIRKPGFFRRMLTGIVDFPMILVLIVAGAKFGKTLNLDADSALTGILALSWIFVIAPVGYYALFESILGASPGGLLMGLRVVDEYGNTASPKISIMRILGKILWLVMLVLSIFAARQRMDMLPGHMVKLPSGAELQPIDDGEVVIN
;
A
#
# COMPACT_ATOMS: atom_id res chain seq x y z
N MET A 1 -19.87 -27.02 20.03
CA MET A 1 -18.77 -27.02 19.06
C MET A 1 -17.52 -26.63 19.80
N GLY A 2 -16.47 -27.44 19.71
CA GLY A 2 -15.19 -27.11 20.35
C GLY A 2 -14.76 -25.74 19.88
N SER A 3 -14.37 -24.88 20.81
CA SER A 3 -13.75 -23.59 20.52
C SER A 3 -12.34 -23.80 19.97
N GLU A 4 -12.20 -24.68 19.00
CA GLU A 4 -10.92 -24.96 18.35
C GLU A 4 -10.55 -23.73 17.52
N ARG A 5 -9.30 -23.34 17.72
CA ARG A 5 -8.71 -22.12 17.20
C ARG A 5 -7.53 -22.55 16.35
N PHE A 6 -7.56 -22.16 15.10
CA PHE A 6 -6.55 -22.52 14.11
C PHE A 6 -5.65 -21.32 13.85
N ASN A 7 -4.38 -21.58 13.58
CA ASN A 7 -3.47 -20.58 13.03
C ASN A 7 -3.36 -20.84 11.53
N VAL A 8 -3.41 -19.77 10.74
CA VAL A 8 -3.35 -19.84 9.28
C VAL A 8 -2.25 -18.92 8.80
N GLU A 9 -1.39 -19.43 7.93
CA GLU A 9 -0.40 -18.65 7.20
C GLU A 9 -0.76 -18.67 5.72
N LEU A 10 -0.73 -17.50 5.09
CA LEU A 10 -1.15 -17.33 3.71
C LEU A 10 -0.04 -16.64 2.90
N GLN A 11 0.37 -17.24 1.79
CA GLN A 11 1.37 -16.69 0.86
C GLN A 11 0.73 -16.43 -0.51
N GLY A 12 1.42 -15.65 -1.35
CA GLY A 12 0.98 -15.34 -2.71
C GLY A 12 -0.16 -14.32 -2.79
N VAL A 13 -0.61 -13.73 -1.68
CA VAL A 13 -1.70 -12.75 -1.64
C VAL A 13 -1.38 -11.50 -0.82
N THR A 14 -2.14 -10.44 -1.07
CA THR A 14 -2.09 -9.22 -0.27
C THR A 14 -2.71 -9.42 1.13
N PRO A 15 -2.31 -8.65 2.16
CA PRO A 15 -2.85 -8.79 3.52
C PRO A 15 -4.35 -8.56 3.66
N ASP A 16 -4.97 -7.88 2.70
CA ASP A 16 -6.42 -7.64 2.63
C ASP A 16 -7.19 -8.75 1.88
N LEU A 17 -6.49 -9.77 1.36
CA LEU A 17 -7.05 -10.91 0.62
C LEU A 17 -7.77 -10.52 -0.69
N MET A 18 -7.51 -9.33 -1.21
CA MET A 18 -8.19 -8.83 -2.42
C MET A 18 -7.46 -9.15 -3.72
N GLN A 19 -6.15 -9.44 -3.66
CA GLN A 19 -5.33 -9.67 -4.83
C GLN A 19 -4.31 -10.77 -4.57
N ALA A 20 -4.06 -11.60 -5.58
CA ALA A 20 -2.87 -12.43 -5.62
C ALA A 20 -1.69 -11.55 -6.07
N ASN A 21 -0.63 -11.50 -5.27
CA ASN A 21 0.55 -10.67 -5.52
C ASN A 21 1.81 -11.49 -5.79
N GLY A 22 1.73 -12.82 -5.69
CA GLY A 22 2.89 -13.70 -5.91
C GLY A 22 3.97 -13.63 -4.84
N SER A 23 3.72 -12.94 -3.72
CA SER A 23 4.72 -12.72 -2.69
C SER A 23 5.02 -13.98 -1.88
N TYR A 24 6.29 -14.19 -1.56
CA TYR A 24 6.73 -15.24 -0.62
C TYR A 24 6.52 -14.85 0.85
N ASP A 25 6.22 -13.57 1.13
CA ASP A 25 5.96 -13.09 2.48
C ASP A 25 4.62 -13.66 3.00
N ALA A 26 4.69 -14.42 4.09
CA ALA A 26 3.51 -15.00 4.71
C ALA A 26 2.70 -13.97 5.52
N VAL A 27 1.38 -13.95 5.31
CA VAL A 27 0.40 -13.22 6.12
C VAL A 27 -0.18 -14.18 7.16
N ALA A 28 0.15 -13.95 8.43
CA ALA A 28 -0.28 -14.82 9.53
C ALA A 28 -1.59 -14.34 10.18
N PHE A 29 -2.57 -15.24 10.26
CA PHE A 29 -3.83 -15.08 10.98
C PHE A 29 -3.89 -16.05 12.16
N LYS A 30 -4.17 -15.54 13.36
CA LYS A 30 -4.20 -16.35 14.59
C LYS A 30 -5.62 -16.53 15.10
N ASN A 31 -5.86 -17.69 15.72
CA ASN A 31 -7.11 -18.02 16.40
C ASN A 31 -8.38 -17.94 15.52
N LEU A 32 -8.28 -18.40 14.28
CA LEU A 32 -9.42 -18.48 13.37
C LEU A 32 -10.36 -19.64 13.73
N SER A 33 -11.64 -19.47 13.41
CA SER A 33 -12.62 -20.56 13.45
C SER A 33 -12.63 -21.32 12.12
N ALA A 34 -13.12 -22.56 12.11
CA ALA A 34 -13.29 -23.34 10.88
C ALA A 34 -14.14 -22.62 9.82
N GLN A 35 -15.21 -21.92 10.24
CA GLN A 35 -16.02 -21.10 9.35
C GLN A 35 -15.18 -19.99 8.67
N ARG A 36 -14.32 -19.31 9.44
CA ARG A 36 -13.49 -18.25 8.88
C ARG A 36 -12.43 -18.81 7.92
N ILE A 37 -11.93 -20.02 8.16
CA ILE A 37 -11.03 -20.70 7.22
C ILE A 37 -11.76 -21.04 5.92
N ALA A 38 -13.02 -21.50 6.00
CA ALA A 38 -13.83 -21.78 4.82
C ALA A 38 -14.06 -20.51 3.98
N GLU A 39 -14.34 -19.37 4.64
CA GLU A 39 -14.45 -18.06 3.97
C GLU A 39 -13.14 -17.66 3.29
N ILE A 40 -11.98 -17.86 3.93
CA ILE A 40 -10.68 -17.55 3.32
C ILE A 40 -10.44 -18.46 2.10
N LEU A 41 -10.68 -19.77 2.22
CA LEU A 41 -10.56 -20.72 1.12
C LEU A 41 -11.44 -20.32 -0.08
N GLN A 42 -12.67 -19.86 0.19
CA GLN A 42 -13.59 -19.38 -0.84
C GLN A 42 -13.13 -18.08 -1.50
N ILE A 43 -12.49 -17.17 -0.75
CA ILE A 43 -11.94 -15.92 -1.29
C ILE A 43 -10.74 -16.25 -2.18
N ILE A 44 -9.79 -17.04 -1.70
CA ILE A 44 -8.57 -17.33 -2.46
C ILE A 44 -8.82 -18.17 -3.70
N SER A 45 -9.86 -19.02 -3.71
CA SER A 45 -10.26 -19.77 -4.89
C SER A 45 -10.85 -18.88 -6.01
N GLN A 46 -11.09 -17.60 -5.76
CA GLN A 46 -11.55 -16.63 -6.75
C GLN A 46 -10.44 -15.70 -7.23
N LEU A 47 -9.24 -15.82 -6.66
CA LEU A 47 -8.10 -14.97 -7.03
C LEU A 47 -7.33 -15.63 -8.17
N CYS A 48 -7.01 -14.85 -9.20
CA CYS A 48 -6.12 -15.27 -10.27
C CYS A 48 -4.66 -14.98 -9.87
N PRO A 49 -3.80 -15.99 -9.67
CA PRO A 49 -2.39 -15.76 -9.45
C PRO A 49 -1.76 -15.08 -10.68
N PRO A 50 -0.78 -14.18 -10.49
CA PRO A 50 -0.07 -13.56 -11.61
C PRO A 50 0.78 -14.58 -12.37
N ASP A 51 0.90 -14.42 -13.69
CA ASP A 51 1.73 -15.28 -14.54
C ASP A 51 3.24 -15.01 -14.34
N GLY A 52 4.04 -16.07 -14.20
CA GLY A 52 5.51 -15.97 -14.12
C GLY A 52 6.18 -17.15 -13.42
N ASP A 53 7.40 -17.49 -13.85
CA ASP A 53 8.18 -18.64 -13.34
C ASP A 53 8.68 -18.44 -11.89
N ASP A 54 8.81 -17.18 -11.44
CA ASP A 54 9.32 -16.81 -10.11
C ASP A 54 8.21 -16.30 -9.17
N ILE A 55 7.00 -16.85 -9.30
CA ILE A 55 5.83 -16.41 -8.54
C ILE A 55 5.42 -17.48 -7.52
N CYS A 56 5.25 -17.07 -6.26
CA CYS A 56 4.72 -17.96 -5.23
C CYS A 56 3.21 -18.16 -5.48
N PRO A 57 2.73 -19.40 -5.71
CA PRO A 57 1.30 -19.65 -5.84
C PRO A 57 0.60 -19.35 -4.52
N ILE A 58 -0.72 -19.19 -4.58
CA ILE A 58 -1.50 -18.90 -3.37
C ILE A 58 -1.48 -20.16 -2.49
N ASN A 59 -0.75 -20.09 -1.38
CA ASN A 59 -0.59 -21.18 -0.44
C ASN A 59 -1.20 -20.82 0.91
N LEU A 60 -2.09 -21.68 1.40
CA LEU A 60 -2.75 -21.57 2.69
C LEU A 60 -2.32 -22.75 3.56
N THR A 61 -1.55 -22.48 4.62
CA THR A 61 -1.13 -23.47 5.61
C THR A 61 -1.96 -23.29 6.87
N VAL A 62 -2.67 -24.33 7.29
CA VAL A 62 -3.46 -24.35 8.53
C VAL A 62 -2.78 -25.24 9.56
N THR A 63 -2.43 -24.68 10.71
CA THR A 63 -1.94 -25.42 11.87
C THR A 63 -3.08 -25.65 12.86
N GLY A 64 -3.42 -26.92 13.08
CA GLY A 64 -4.51 -27.35 13.96
C GLY A 64 -4.19 -28.61 14.76
N ALA A 65 -5.19 -29.10 15.50
CA ALA A 65 -5.05 -30.32 16.32
C ALA A 65 -4.81 -31.59 15.48
N CYS A 66 -5.27 -31.60 14.23
CA CYS A 66 -5.07 -32.69 13.27
C CYS A 66 -3.74 -32.62 12.50
N GLY A 67 -2.82 -31.73 12.91
CA GLY A 67 -1.55 -31.45 12.23
C GLY A 67 -1.65 -30.28 11.26
N ASP A 68 -0.56 -30.03 10.55
CA ASP A 68 -0.49 -28.98 9.54
C ASP A 68 -1.10 -29.49 8.22
N ARG A 69 -1.89 -28.64 7.56
CA ARG A 69 -2.49 -28.92 6.25
C ARG A 69 -2.24 -27.74 5.32
N THR A 70 -1.70 -28.03 4.14
CA THR A 70 -1.42 -27.02 3.12
C THR A 70 -2.37 -27.17 1.94
N PHE A 71 -2.93 -26.04 1.52
CA PHE A 71 -3.84 -25.91 0.39
C PHE A 71 -3.28 -24.88 -0.59
N THR A 72 -3.31 -25.19 -1.89
CA THR A 72 -2.73 -24.37 -2.95
C THR A 72 -3.76 -24.09 -4.04
N VAL A 73 -3.75 -22.87 -4.59
CA VAL A 73 -4.51 -22.50 -5.80
C VAL A 73 -3.48 -22.09 -6.86
N PHE A 74 -3.40 -22.86 -7.95
CA PHE A 74 -2.37 -22.70 -8.97
C PHE A 74 -2.79 -21.78 -10.12
N ASP A 75 -4.08 -21.69 -10.41
CA ASP A 75 -4.61 -21.04 -11.60
C ASP A 75 -5.99 -20.41 -11.34
N ASP A 76 -6.60 -19.89 -12.39
CA ASP A 76 -7.93 -19.28 -12.40
C ASP A 76 -9.07 -20.32 -12.43
N SER A 77 -8.77 -21.62 -12.37
CA SER A 77 -9.79 -22.68 -12.31
C SER A 77 -10.59 -22.65 -11.02
N GLY A 78 -10.06 -21.98 -9.99
CA GLY A 78 -10.63 -21.92 -8.65
C GLY A 78 -10.59 -23.26 -7.91
N GLN A 79 -9.82 -24.22 -8.41
CA GLN A 79 -9.62 -25.49 -7.73
C GLN A 79 -8.63 -25.34 -6.58
N VAL A 80 -8.97 -25.93 -5.44
CA VAL A 80 -8.11 -25.98 -4.26
C VAL A 80 -7.41 -27.33 -4.25
N TYR A 81 -6.09 -27.32 -4.25
CA TYR A 81 -5.26 -28.53 -4.18
C TYR A 81 -4.76 -28.72 -2.76
N CYS A 82 -4.87 -29.92 -2.20
CA CYS A 82 -4.20 -30.26 -0.95
C CYS A 82 -2.84 -30.90 -1.26
N ALA A 83 -1.81 -30.56 -0.49
CA ALA A 83 -0.48 -31.17 -0.65
C ALA A 83 -0.43 -32.60 -0.10
N GLU A 84 -1.19 -32.90 0.96
CA GLU A 84 -1.16 -34.20 1.65
C GLU A 84 -2.54 -34.66 2.14
N PRO A 85 -3.17 -35.67 1.50
CA PRO A 85 -2.75 -36.30 0.25
C PRO A 85 -2.85 -35.34 -0.94
N GLU A 86 -1.98 -35.55 -1.93
CA GLU A 86 -1.94 -34.74 -3.15
C GLU A 86 -3.24 -34.91 -3.96
N GLY A 87 -3.95 -33.81 -4.21
CA GLY A 87 -5.15 -33.83 -5.06
C GLY A 87 -6.06 -32.63 -4.90
N VAL A 88 -7.00 -32.50 -5.84
CA VAL A 88 -8.05 -31.48 -5.80
C VAL A 88 -9.06 -31.82 -4.70
N VAL A 89 -9.36 -30.85 -3.85
CA VAL A 89 -10.30 -30.99 -2.74
C VAL A 89 -11.37 -29.91 -2.82
N THR A 90 -12.60 -30.26 -2.45
CA THR A 90 -13.65 -29.24 -2.23
C THR A 90 -13.40 -28.50 -0.92
N ILE A 91 -13.96 -27.29 -0.77
CA ILE A 91 -13.85 -26.54 0.50
C ILE A 91 -14.40 -27.36 1.68
N GLU A 92 -15.48 -28.12 1.46
CA GLU A 92 -16.06 -29.01 2.47
C GLU A 92 -15.10 -30.12 2.88
N GLN A 93 -14.39 -30.72 1.92
CA GLN A 93 -13.35 -31.71 2.17
C GLN A 93 -12.14 -31.09 2.88
N ALA A 94 -11.71 -29.89 2.49
CA ALA A 94 -10.64 -29.16 3.15
C ALA A 94 -10.97 -28.90 4.64
N ILE A 95 -12.19 -28.44 4.94
CA ILE A 95 -12.63 -28.25 6.33
C ILE A 95 -12.71 -29.57 7.09
N LEU A 96 -13.18 -30.65 6.46
CA LEU A 96 -13.16 -31.98 7.06
C LEU A 96 -11.72 -32.43 7.38
N MET A 97 -10.75 -32.14 6.52
CA MET A 97 -9.33 -32.47 6.73
C MET A 97 -8.69 -31.64 7.85
N ILE A 98 -9.07 -30.36 7.98
CA ILE A 98 -8.56 -29.45 9.01
C ILE A 98 -9.13 -29.81 10.39
N THR A 99 -10.43 -30.09 10.45
CA THR A 99 -11.17 -30.21 11.73
C THR A 99 -11.45 -31.65 12.14
N GLY A 100 -11.32 -32.62 11.23
CA GLY A 100 -11.79 -33.99 11.43
C GLY A 100 -13.32 -34.13 11.47
N GLN A 101 -14.07 -33.05 11.23
CA GLN A 101 -15.54 -33.03 11.32
C GLN A 101 -16.16 -32.44 10.04
N LYS A 102 -17.31 -32.98 9.64
CA LYS A 102 -18.06 -32.43 8.51
C LYS A 102 -18.56 -31.02 8.89
N PRO A 103 -18.39 -29.99 8.03
CA PRO A 103 -18.89 -28.65 8.34
C PRO A 103 -20.41 -28.69 8.55
N ASP A 104 -20.86 -28.09 9.64
CA ASP A 104 -22.27 -27.92 10.00
C ASP A 104 -22.81 -26.51 9.68
N PHE A 105 -21.95 -25.66 9.12
CA PHE A 105 -22.30 -24.34 8.63
C PHE A 105 -22.57 -24.35 7.12
N VAL A 106 -23.43 -23.44 6.67
CA VAL A 106 -23.72 -23.24 5.25
C VAL A 106 -22.60 -22.40 4.66
N ILE A 107 -21.83 -22.98 3.73
CA ILE A 107 -20.86 -22.23 2.94
C ILE A 107 -21.65 -21.39 1.94
N ALA A 108 -21.67 -20.07 2.16
CA ALA A 108 -22.44 -19.13 1.36
C ALA A 108 -21.83 -19.01 -0.04
N GLY A 109 -22.25 -19.87 -0.97
CA GLY A 109 -21.86 -19.77 -2.37
C GLY A 109 -21.23 -21.01 -2.99
N SER A 110 -21.60 -22.23 -2.57
CA SER A 110 -21.45 -23.40 -3.44
C SER A 110 -22.42 -23.28 -4.63
N VAL A 111 -22.16 -22.32 -5.52
CA VAL A 111 -22.71 -22.31 -6.86
C VAL A 111 -22.13 -23.55 -7.51
N GLN A 112 -22.94 -24.60 -7.59
CA GLN A 112 -22.62 -25.76 -8.41
C GLN A 112 -22.19 -25.23 -9.78
N THR A 113 -20.96 -25.55 -10.19
CA THR A 113 -20.45 -25.33 -11.54
C THR A 113 -21.31 -26.13 -12.51
N GLN A 114 -22.48 -25.60 -12.87
CA GLN A 114 -23.18 -25.96 -14.08
C GLN A 114 -22.36 -25.36 -15.22
N ALA A 115 -21.79 -26.23 -16.05
CA ALA A 115 -21.12 -25.85 -17.28
C ALA A 115 -22.00 -24.80 -18.01
N PRO A 116 -21.48 -23.59 -18.29
CA PRO A 116 -22.28 -22.54 -18.89
C PRO A 116 -22.62 -22.91 -20.34
N ALA A 117 -23.80 -23.47 -20.54
CA ALA A 117 -24.44 -23.56 -21.84
C ALA A 117 -25.09 -22.21 -22.16
N ALA A 118 -24.32 -21.27 -22.70
CA ALA A 118 -24.87 -20.07 -23.33
C ALA A 118 -23.96 -19.58 -24.45
N SER A 119 -24.12 -20.18 -25.64
CA SER A 119 -23.61 -19.60 -26.88
C SER A 119 -24.39 -18.30 -27.17
N GLY A 120 -23.77 -17.15 -26.90
CA GLY A 120 -24.32 -15.85 -27.25
C GLY A 120 -23.94 -15.46 -28.68
N ASN A 121 -24.90 -14.98 -29.46
CA ASN A 121 -24.61 -14.33 -30.74
C ASN A 121 -24.25 -12.86 -30.49
N CYS A 122 -23.33 -12.31 -31.29
CA CYS A 122 -22.93 -10.90 -31.21
C CYS A 122 -24.15 -9.99 -31.46
N PRO A 123 -24.43 -9.00 -30.60
CA PRO A 123 -25.59 -8.12 -30.79
C PRO A 123 -25.47 -7.22 -32.04
N ASN A 124 -24.28 -7.04 -32.59
CA ASN A 124 -24.06 -6.19 -33.77
C ASN A 124 -24.19 -6.97 -35.09
N CYS A 125 -23.40 -8.04 -35.27
CA CYS A 125 -23.37 -8.79 -36.54
C CYS A 125 -24.03 -10.18 -36.47
N GLN A 126 -24.56 -10.58 -35.31
CA GLN A 126 -25.18 -11.89 -35.07
C GLN A 126 -24.25 -13.10 -35.26
N ALA A 127 -22.95 -12.90 -35.49
CA ALA A 127 -21.98 -13.99 -35.51
C ALA A 127 -21.94 -14.70 -34.15
N LYS A 128 -21.75 -16.02 -34.16
CA LYS A 128 -21.58 -16.81 -32.94
C LYS A 128 -20.29 -16.37 -32.25
N VAL A 129 -20.37 -15.99 -30.98
CA VAL A 129 -19.21 -15.58 -30.16
C VAL A 129 -18.87 -16.75 -29.25
N GLU A 130 -17.61 -17.14 -29.22
CA GLU A 130 -17.18 -18.19 -28.29
C GLU A 130 -17.20 -17.66 -26.85
N PRO A 131 -17.45 -18.51 -25.84
CA PRO A 131 -17.66 -18.06 -24.45
C PRO A 131 -16.52 -17.20 -23.91
N ASP A 132 -15.30 -17.38 -24.43
CA ASP A 132 -14.06 -16.79 -23.92
C ASP A 132 -13.65 -15.52 -24.68
N GLU A 133 -14.38 -15.15 -25.73
CA GLU A 133 -14.09 -13.97 -26.54
C GLU A 133 -14.65 -12.69 -25.90
N SER A 134 -13.77 -11.73 -25.60
CA SER A 134 -14.16 -10.40 -25.12
C SER A 134 -14.69 -9.48 -26.25
N PHE A 135 -14.41 -9.85 -27.49
CA PHE A 135 -14.78 -9.12 -28.71
C PHE A 135 -15.25 -10.09 -29.77
N CYS A 136 -16.25 -9.71 -30.57
CA CYS A 136 -16.68 -10.55 -31.68
C CYS A 136 -15.61 -10.59 -32.77
N GLY A 137 -15.05 -11.77 -33.07
CA GLY A 137 -14.03 -11.94 -34.12
C GLY A 137 -14.47 -11.52 -35.54
N SER A 138 -15.78 -11.39 -35.78
CA SER A 138 -16.30 -11.00 -37.10
C SER A 138 -16.47 -9.49 -37.29
N CYS A 139 -16.78 -8.73 -36.24
CA CYS A 139 -17.03 -7.27 -36.37
C CYS A 139 -16.26 -6.38 -35.39
N GLY A 140 -15.49 -6.96 -34.46
CA GLY A 140 -14.69 -6.22 -33.48
C GLY A 140 -15.47 -5.59 -32.33
N GLN A 141 -16.80 -5.73 -32.28
CA GLN A 141 -17.62 -5.16 -31.22
C GLN A 141 -17.36 -5.87 -29.88
N ALA A 142 -17.12 -5.08 -28.81
CA ALA A 142 -17.03 -5.59 -27.45
C ALA A 142 -18.36 -6.20 -27.00
N VAL A 143 -18.32 -7.42 -26.46
CA VAL A 143 -19.51 -8.14 -26.03
C VAL A 143 -19.62 -8.01 -24.50
N VAL A 144 -20.42 -7.04 -24.05
CA VAL A 144 -20.61 -6.79 -22.62
C VAL A 144 -21.37 -7.96 -22.00
N ARG A 145 -20.69 -8.74 -21.15
CA ARG A 145 -21.35 -9.75 -20.31
C ARG A 145 -22.28 -9.02 -19.34
N HIS A 146 -23.59 -9.14 -19.52
CA HIS A 146 -24.52 -8.78 -18.45
C HIS A 146 -24.26 -9.76 -17.29
N ALA A 147 -23.72 -9.23 -16.19
CA ALA A 147 -23.72 -9.96 -14.93
C ALA A 147 -25.17 -10.43 -14.66
N PRO A 148 -25.38 -11.68 -14.23
CA PRO A 148 -26.73 -12.19 -13.99
C PRO A 148 -27.45 -11.24 -13.01
N PRO A 149 -28.71 -10.87 -13.30
CA PRO A 149 -29.46 -9.96 -12.44
C PRO A 149 -29.55 -10.53 -11.02
N PRO A 150 -29.43 -9.70 -9.98
CA PRO A 150 -29.54 -10.16 -8.60
C PRO A 150 -30.90 -10.84 -8.38
N PRO A 151 -30.95 -11.94 -7.62
CA PRO A 151 -32.20 -12.65 -7.37
C PRO A 151 -33.24 -11.72 -6.69
N PRO A 152 -34.53 -11.84 -7.06
CA PRO A 152 -35.58 -10.97 -6.52
C PRO A 152 -35.69 -11.15 -5.00
N SER A 153 -35.60 -10.03 -4.28
CA SER A 153 -35.67 -9.98 -2.83
C SER A 153 -37.06 -10.46 -2.36
N ALA A 154 -37.10 -11.56 -1.60
CA ALA A 154 -38.33 -12.02 -0.96
C ALA A 154 -38.81 -10.99 0.10
N PRO A 155 -40.13 -10.82 0.28
CA PRO A 155 -40.69 -9.83 1.20
C PRO A 155 -40.41 -10.21 2.65
N SER A 156 -39.72 -9.32 3.37
CA SER A 156 -39.40 -9.48 4.79
C SER A 156 -40.62 -9.20 5.67
N SER A 157 -41.33 -10.27 6.02
CA SER A 157 -42.18 -10.32 7.21
C SER A 157 -41.44 -11.06 8.31
N GLN A 158 -40.95 -10.38 9.34
CA GLN A 158 -41.36 -10.65 10.72
C GLN A 158 -40.72 -9.75 11.78
N LYS A 159 -41.62 -9.33 12.68
CA LYS A 159 -41.44 -8.83 14.04
C LYS A 159 -40.64 -9.79 14.95
N ARG A 160 -40.10 -9.18 16.02
CA ARG A 160 -39.47 -9.72 17.27
C ARG A 160 -37.97 -10.02 17.13
N SER A 161 -37.10 -9.72 18.08
CA SER A 161 -37.27 -9.49 19.52
C SER A 161 -36.15 -8.59 20.06
N ALA A 162 -36.48 -7.76 21.05
CA ALA A 162 -35.56 -6.92 21.78
C ALA A 162 -34.61 -7.77 22.64
N ARG A 163 -33.32 -7.80 22.29
CA ARG A 163 -32.24 -8.17 23.22
C ARG A 163 -31.33 -6.95 23.36
N LYS A 164 -31.36 -6.34 24.56
CA LYS A 164 -30.49 -5.23 24.99
C LYS A 164 -29.02 -5.70 24.99
N ALA A 165 -28.36 -5.63 23.85
CA ALA A 165 -26.95 -5.33 23.78
C ALA A 165 -26.85 -3.81 23.60
N GLY A 166 -25.95 -3.14 24.33
CA GLY A 166 -25.74 -1.70 24.21
C GLY A 166 -25.41 -1.32 22.78
N LYS A 167 -26.44 -0.97 22.00
CA LYS A 167 -26.31 -0.44 20.65
C LYS A 167 -25.65 0.92 20.80
N LYS A 168 -24.34 0.97 20.64
CA LYS A 168 -23.69 2.18 20.14
C LYS A 168 -24.41 2.51 18.83
N ALA A 169 -24.95 3.72 18.74
CA ALA A 169 -25.76 4.13 17.61
C ALA A 169 -24.98 3.88 16.30
N PRO A 170 -25.64 3.38 15.24
CA PRO A 170 -25.01 3.34 13.92
C PRO A 170 -24.50 4.75 13.59
N VAL A 171 -23.31 4.83 13.01
CA VAL A 171 -22.76 6.09 12.48
C VAL A 171 -23.82 6.68 11.56
N ASP A 172 -24.17 7.94 11.75
CA ASP A 172 -25.18 8.57 10.91
C ASP A 172 -24.68 8.64 9.46
N GLN A 173 -25.61 8.49 8.51
CA GLN A 173 -25.28 8.53 7.08
C GLN A 173 -24.56 9.83 6.71
N GLN A 174 -24.88 10.92 7.42
CA GLN A 174 -24.27 12.23 7.23
C GLN A 174 -22.77 12.25 7.57
N THR A 175 -22.33 11.57 8.64
CA THR A 175 -20.91 11.42 8.97
C THR A 175 -20.21 10.54 7.95
N TYR A 176 -20.86 9.47 7.47
CA TYR A 176 -20.31 8.62 6.42
C TYR A 176 -20.06 9.40 5.12
N ASP A 177 -21.06 10.13 4.63
CA ASP A 177 -20.96 10.93 3.40
C ASP A 177 -19.91 12.04 3.52
N LEU A 178 -19.76 12.64 4.71
CA LEU A 178 -18.69 13.61 5.01
C LEU A 178 -17.29 12.99 4.90
N ILE A 179 -17.10 11.77 5.41
CA ILE A 179 -15.79 11.08 5.36
C ILE A 179 -15.48 10.62 3.93
N VAL A 180 -16.45 10.09 3.20
CA VAL A 180 -16.27 9.72 1.79
C VAL A 180 -15.99 10.95 0.92
N GLY A 181 -16.71 12.05 1.15
CA GLY A 181 -16.47 13.33 0.47
C GLY A 181 -15.08 13.90 0.75
N LEU A 182 -14.57 13.76 1.98
CA LEU A 182 -13.19 14.08 2.33
C LEU A 182 -12.19 13.20 1.60
N MET A 183 -12.43 11.90 1.55
CA MET A 183 -11.55 10.99 0.82
C MET A 183 -11.50 11.38 -0.65
N ALA A 184 -12.59 11.87 -1.24
CA ALA A 184 -12.60 12.35 -2.62
C ALA A 184 -11.88 13.70 -2.81
N LYS A 185 -11.75 14.53 -1.76
CA LYS A 185 -11.26 15.92 -1.88
C LYS A 185 -10.07 16.19 -0.97
N THR A 186 -8.91 16.50 -1.56
CA THR A 186 -7.74 16.93 -0.79
C THR A 186 -8.02 18.25 -0.09
N VAL A 187 -8.00 18.27 1.24
CA VAL A 187 -8.20 19.47 2.07
C VAL A 187 -6.92 19.85 2.81
N SER A 188 -6.77 21.12 3.16
CA SER A 188 -5.62 21.56 3.96
C SER A 188 -5.68 20.96 5.38
N LEU A 189 -4.52 20.79 6.05
CA LEU A 189 -4.47 20.23 7.41
C LEU A 189 -5.29 21.06 8.42
N ARG A 190 -5.35 22.39 8.22
CA ARG A 190 -6.13 23.30 9.07
C ARG A 190 -7.63 23.07 8.91
N GLU A 191 -8.09 22.93 7.66
CA GLU A 191 -9.48 22.69 7.32
C GLU A 191 -9.95 21.30 7.77
N TYR A 192 -9.12 20.27 7.54
CA TYR A 192 -9.34 18.91 8.05
C TYR A 192 -9.55 18.90 9.57
N ARG A 193 -8.69 19.62 10.32
CA ARG A 193 -8.81 19.75 11.78
C ARG A 193 -10.10 20.42 12.20
N SER A 194 -10.51 21.50 11.53
CA SER A 194 -11.75 22.21 11.87
C SER A 194 -13.00 21.39 11.63
N GLN A 195 -13.01 20.57 10.57
CA GLN A 195 -14.19 19.79 10.20
C GLN A 195 -14.31 18.49 11.03
N PHE A 196 -13.20 17.93 11.52
CA PHE A 196 -13.21 16.61 12.18
C PHE A 196 -12.43 16.58 13.50
N PRO A 197 -12.92 17.25 14.56
CA PRO A 197 -12.28 17.20 15.87
C PRO A 197 -12.23 15.78 16.46
N VAL A 198 -13.17 14.90 16.09
CA VAL A 198 -13.20 13.49 16.54
C VAL A 198 -12.06 12.67 15.95
N LEU A 199 -11.67 12.92 14.69
CA LEU A 199 -10.55 12.23 14.04
C LEU A 199 -9.18 12.70 14.57
N GLN A 200 -9.12 13.85 15.25
CA GLN A 200 -7.89 14.34 15.87
C GLN A 200 -7.47 13.57 17.12
N LYS A 201 -8.37 12.83 17.77
CA LYS A 201 -8.01 11.97 18.91
C LYS A 201 -7.11 10.80 18.52
N GLY A 202 -6.84 10.65 17.22
CA GLY A 202 -5.96 9.62 16.66
C GLY A 202 -6.62 8.23 16.65
N PRO A 203 -6.01 7.27 15.95
CA PRO A 203 -6.55 5.92 15.76
C PRO A 203 -6.68 5.06 17.04
N LYS A 204 -6.38 5.62 18.21
CA LYS A 204 -6.34 4.91 19.50
C LYS A 204 -7.66 4.93 20.27
N GLY A 205 -8.68 5.64 19.80
CA GLY A 205 -10.02 5.58 20.39
C GLY A 205 -10.78 4.38 19.86
N ASP A 206 -11.43 3.61 20.75
CA ASP A 206 -12.41 2.57 20.36
C ASP A 206 -13.49 3.12 19.43
N GLU A 207 -13.78 4.43 19.52
CA GLU A 207 -14.68 5.17 18.64
C GLU A 207 -14.20 5.22 17.19
N PHE A 208 -12.89 5.44 16.96
CA PHE A 208 -12.33 5.50 15.61
C PHE A 208 -12.30 4.11 14.96
N ARG A 209 -11.93 3.08 15.73
CA ARG A 209 -11.98 1.69 15.25
C ARG A 209 -13.40 1.27 14.92
N ALA A 210 -14.37 1.62 15.77
CA ALA A 210 -15.78 1.37 15.51
C ALA A 210 -16.30 2.13 14.27
N LEU A 211 -15.82 3.35 14.03
CA LEU A 211 -16.12 4.13 12.83
C LEU A 211 -15.57 3.45 11.57
N ILE A 212 -14.30 3.05 11.57
CA ILE A 212 -13.68 2.31 10.46
C ILE A 212 -14.43 1.01 10.19
N ASP A 213 -14.69 0.21 11.22
CA ASP A 213 -15.45 -1.05 11.09
C ASP A 213 -16.86 -0.80 10.55
N SER A 214 -17.51 0.30 10.94
CA SER A 214 -18.83 0.67 10.40
C SER A 214 -18.76 1.05 8.93
N MET A 215 -17.67 1.71 8.49
CA MET A 215 -17.46 2.05 7.09
C MET A 215 -17.19 0.82 6.25
N PHE A 216 -16.36 -0.12 6.72
CA PHE A 216 -16.11 -1.39 6.01
C PHE A 216 -17.39 -2.24 5.87
N ARG A 217 -18.29 -2.21 6.86
CA ARG A 217 -19.59 -2.90 6.78
C ARG A 217 -20.56 -2.26 5.79
N ALA A 218 -20.35 -1.00 5.40
CA ALA A 218 -21.18 -0.30 4.44
C ALA A 218 -20.76 -0.53 2.97
N ASP A 219 -19.79 -1.43 2.74
CA ASP A 219 -19.29 -1.84 1.41
C ASP A 219 -18.90 -0.64 0.52
N PRO A 220 -17.90 0.16 0.96
CA PRO A 220 -17.53 1.38 0.26
C PRO A 220 -16.91 1.05 -1.12
N PRO A 221 -16.96 1.98 -2.09
CA PRO A 221 -16.38 1.77 -3.41
C PRO A 221 -14.89 1.35 -3.34
N PRO A 222 -14.37 0.57 -4.29
CA PRO A 222 -13.00 0.02 -4.24
C PRO A 222 -11.89 1.06 -4.05
N GLN A 223 -12.09 2.26 -4.59
CA GLN A 223 -11.16 3.39 -4.46
C GLN A 223 -11.07 3.95 -3.03
N VAL A 224 -12.13 3.76 -2.26
CA VAL A 224 -12.27 4.18 -0.85
C VAL A 224 -11.67 3.11 0.05
N HIS A 225 -11.75 1.82 -0.31
CA HIS A 225 -11.12 0.72 0.43
C HIS A 225 -9.61 0.88 0.59
N THR A 226 -8.89 1.16 -0.51
CA THR A 226 -7.43 1.37 -0.46
C THR A 226 -7.06 2.60 0.35
N ARG A 227 -7.95 3.60 0.44
CA ARG A 227 -7.72 4.78 1.30
C ARG A 227 -8.03 4.45 2.75
N LEU A 228 -9.11 3.73 3.06
CA LEU A 228 -9.51 3.33 4.42
C LEU A 228 -8.44 2.50 5.14
N THR A 229 -7.59 1.77 4.43
CA THR A 229 -6.44 1.05 4.99
C THR A 229 -5.24 1.95 5.30
N MET A 230 -5.17 3.14 4.71
CA MET A 230 -4.14 4.13 5.03
C MET A 230 -4.47 4.85 6.35
N PRO A 231 -3.47 5.39 7.07
CA PRO A 231 -3.72 6.27 8.21
C PRO A 231 -4.58 7.48 7.79
N PRO A 232 -5.55 7.96 8.61
CA PRO A 232 -6.47 9.06 8.28
C PRO A 232 -5.83 10.35 7.75
N ARG A 233 -4.58 10.60 8.15
CA ARG A 233 -3.80 11.75 7.70
C ARG A 233 -3.46 11.66 6.20
N ASP A 234 -3.26 10.46 5.68
CA ASP A 234 -2.82 10.26 4.30
C ASP A 234 -4.00 10.33 3.30
N TRP A 235 -5.24 10.37 3.80
CA TRP A 235 -6.46 10.45 2.98
C TRP A 235 -6.63 11.80 2.28
N ALA A 236 -6.16 12.89 2.92
CA ALA A 236 -6.48 14.25 2.48
C ALA A 236 -5.28 15.21 2.49
N ILE A 237 -4.16 14.87 3.14
CA ILE A 237 -3.02 15.80 3.23
C ILE A 237 -2.30 15.88 1.89
N ARG A 238 -2.47 17.02 1.22
CA ARG A 238 -1.68 17.38 0.03
C ARG A 238 -0.19 17.37 0.39
N LYS A 239 0.57 16.39 -0.13
CA LYS A 239 2.03 16.37 0.01
C LYS A 239 2.57 17.70 -0.53
N PRO A 240 3.37 18.45 0.23
CA PRO A 240 3.93 19.69 -0.26
C PRO A 240 4.83 19.37 -1.45
N GLY A 241 4.58 20.05 -2.58
CA GLY A 241 5.37 19.89 -3.79
C GLY A 241 6.85 20.19 -3.56
N PHE A 242 7.71 19.65 -4.43
CA PHE A 242 9.16 19.78 -4.33
C PHE A 242 9.62 21.23 -4.10
N PHE A 243 9.06 22.18 -4.86
CA PHE A 243 9.42 23.60 -4.78
C PHE A 243 9.19 24.21 -3.39
N ARG A 244 8.08 23.86 -2.71
CA ARG A 244 7.83 24.35 -1.34
C ARG A 244 8.88 23.84 -0.37
N ARG A 245 9.31 22.58 -0.50
CA ARG A 245 10.35 21.98 0.35
C ARG A 245 11.74 22.56 0.07
N MET A 246 12.00 22.95 -1.17
CA MET A 246 13.24 23.66 -1.50
C MET A 246 13.26 25.05 -0.85
N LEU A 247 12.14 25.77 -0.93
CA LEU A 247 12.02 27.12 -0.37
C LEU A 247 12.18 27.14 1.15
N THR A 248 11.72 26.09 1.87
CA THR A 248 12.00 25.96 3.31
C THR A 248 13.51 25.90 3.59
N GLY A 249 14.26 25.16 2.78
CA GLY A 249 15.71 25.05 2.92
C GLY A 249 16.43 26.39 2.71
N ILE A 250 15.97 27.19 1.74
CA ILE A 250 16.51 28.54 1.49
C ILE A 250 16.29 29.46 2.69
N VAL A 251 15.10 29.41 3.30
CA VAL A 251 14.76 30.23 4.48
C VAL A 251 15.52 29.78 5.72
N ASP A 252 15.74 28.48 5.90
CA ASP A 252 16.48 27.93 7.04
C ASP A 252 18.00 28.12 6.91
N PHE A 253 18.52 28.27 5.69
CA PHE A 253 19.95 28.31 5.42
C PHE A 253 20.72 29.41 6.19
N PRO A 254 20.26 30.68 6.27
CA PRO A 254 20.94 31.71 7.05
C PRO A 254 21.09 31.37 8.53
N MET A 255 20.07 30.76 9.16
CA MET A 255 20.16 30.35 10.57
C MET A 255 21.17 29.21 10.76
N ILE A 256 21.14 28.21 9.88
CA ILE A 256 22.11 27.11 9.91
C ILE A 256 23.53 27.65 9.71
N LEU A 257 23.72 28.61 8.80
CA LEU A 257 25.00 29.26 8.55
C LEU A 257 25.52 29.98 9.80
N VAL A 258 24.66 30.69 10.53
CA VAL A 258 25.02 31.32 11.81
C VAL A 258 25.51 30.28 12.83
N LEU A 259 24.84 29.13 12.95
CA LEU A 259 25.27 28.03 13.83
C LEU A 259 26.61 27.42 13.41
N ILE A 260 26.82 27.28 12.09
CA ILE A 260 28.09 26.82 11.54
C ILE A 260 29.24 27.79 11.90
N VAL A 261 29.05 29.09 11.66
CA VAL A 261 30.05 30.12 11.98
C VAL A 261 30.31 30.20 13.49
N ALA A 262 29.26 30.10 14.30
CA ALA A 262 29.39 30.10 15.76
C ALA A 262 30.23 28.91 16.25
N GLY A 263 29.96 27.70 15.77
CA GLY A 263 30.75 26.54 16.16
C GLY A 263 32.18 26.56 15.60
N ALA A 264 32.41 27.12 14.42
CA ALA A 264 33.76 27.35 13.91
C ALA A 264 34.55 28.32 14.81
N LYS A 265 33.91 29.39 15.29
CA LYS A 265 34.52 30.31 16.27
C LYS A 265 34.80 29.61 17.60
N PHE A 266 33.87 28.79 18.09
CA PHE A 266 34.06 28.02 19.32
C PHE A 266 35.20 27.00 19.18
N GLY A 267 35.32 26.31 18.04
CA GLY A 267 36.42 25.39 17.75
C GLY A 267 37.80 26.06 17.85
N LYS A 268 37.92 27.33 17.42
CA LYS A 268 39.16 28.11 17.60
C LYS A 268 39.53 28.34 19.07
N THR A 269 38.55 28.43 19.97
CA THR A 269 38.82 28.61 21.41
C THR A 269 39.32 27.35 22.10
N LEU A 270 39.14 26.18 21.47
CA LEU A 270 39.56 24.89 22.04
C LEU A 270 41.05 24.56 21.79
N ASN A 271 41.84 25.47 21.18
CA ASN A 271 43.25 25.24 20.82
C ASN A 271 43.48 23.88 20.14
N LEU A 272 42.55 23.48 19.27
CA LEU A 272 42.72 22.28 18.47
C LEU A 272 43.86 22.51 17.48
N ASP A 273 44.85 21.61 17.49
CA ASP A 273 46.01 21.70 16.62
C ASP A 273 45.55 21.71 15.15
N ALA A 274 45.90 22.77 14.42
CA ALA A 274 45.36 23.02 13.09
C ALA A 274 45.77 21.94 12.08
N ASP A 275 46.90 21.28 12.34
CA ASP A 275 47.48 20.25 11.47
C ASP A 275 46.95 18.84 11.78
N SER A 276 46.13 18.69 12.82
CA SER A 276 45.55 17.40 13.15
C SER A 276 44.38 17.07 12.21
N ALA A 277 44.47 15.93 11.54
CA ALA A 277 43.36 15.35 10.77
C ALA A 277 42.07 15.25 11.60
N LEU A 278 42.19 15.08 12.93
CA LEU A 278 41.05 15.07 13.85
C LEU A 278 40.31 16.41 13.89
N THR A 279 41.04 17.53 13.86
CA THR A 279 40.46 18.88 13.81
C THR A 279 39.65 19.09 12.55
N GLY A 280 40.17 18.63 11.41
CA GLY A 280 39.44 18.62 10.13
C GLY A 280 38.17 17.79 10.19
N ILE A 281 38.24 16.56 10.72
CA ILE A 281 37.07 15.68 10.89
C ILE A 281 36.02 16.30 11.80
N LEU A 282 36.44 16.88 12.94
CA LEU A 282 35.53 17.54 13.87
C LEU A 282 34.86 18.77 13.26
N ALA A 283 35.60 19.58 12.50
CA ALA A 283 35.05 20.73 11.80
C ALA A 283 34.03 20.31 10.73
N LEU A 284 34.37 19.32 9.90
CA LEU A 284 33.45 18.78 8.89
C LEU A 284 32.21 18.14 9.53
N SER A 285 32.38 17.37 10.60
CA SER A 285 31.27 16.78 11.36
C SER A 285 30.35 17.86 11.94
N TRP A 286 30.93 18.94 12.48
CA TRP A 286 30.15 20.08 12.98
C TRP A 286 29.30 20.70 11.87
N ILE A 287 29.90 20.96 10.71
CA ILE A 287 29.26 21.63 9.58
C ILE A 287 28.16 20.77 8.96
N PHE A 288 28.45 19.50 8.69
CA PHE A 288 27.57 18.65 7.87
C PHE A 288 26.61 17.79 8.69
N VAL A 289 26.90 17.55 9.96
CA VAL A 289 26.12 16.62 10.80
C VAL A 289 25.57 17.33 12.02
N ILE A 290 26.43 17.83 12.91
CA ILE A 290 26.00 18.29 14.24
C ILE A 290 25.09 19.52 14.14
N ALA A 291 25.52 20.57 13.42
CA ALA A 291 24.73 21.80 13.31
C ALA A 291 23.39 21.57 12.57
N PRO A 292 23.32 20.89 11.42
CA PRO A 292 22.05 20.60 10.75
C PRO A 292 21.14 19.68 11.58
N VAL A 293 21.67 18.57 12.12
CA VAL A 293 20.86 17.63 12.93
C VAL A 293 20.35 18.32 14.18
N GLY A 294 21.21 19.03 14.90
CA GLY A 294 20.84 19.78 16.10
C GLY A 294 19.78 20.84 15.81
N TYR A 295 19.96 21.64 14.75
CA TYR A 295 19.00 22.66 14.33
C TYR A 295 17.62 22.05 14.05
N TYR A 296 17.55 21.09 13.12
CA TYR A 296 16.25 20.52 12.73
C TYR A 296 15.62 19.72 13.86
N ALA A 297 16.39 18.96 14.65
CA ALA A 297 15.85 18.19 15.78
C ALA A 297 15.28 19.12 16.86
N LEU A 298 15.97 20.22 17.17
CA LEU A 298 15.51 21.22 18.13
C LEU A 298 14.20 21.88 17.68
N PHE A 299 14.17 22.41 16.46
CA PHE A 299 12.99 23.12 15.95
C PHE A 299 11.81 22.19 15.67
N GLU A 300 12.03 20.99 15.12
CA GLU A 300 10.96 20.02 14.92
C GLU A 300 10.37 19.51 16.24
N SER A 301 11.19 19.35 17.29
CA SER A 301 10.70 18.90 18.59
C SER A 301 9.96 20.00 19.37
N ILE A 302 10.41 21.25 19.30
CA ILE A 302 9.80 22.37 20.04
C ILE A 302 8.62 22.98 19.28
N LEU A 303 8.80 23.29 18.00
CA LEU A 303 7.80 24.02 17.19
C LEU A 303 7.04 23.13 16.21
N GLY A 304 7.40 21.86 16.11
CA GLY A 304 6.81 20.93 15.14
C GLY A 304 7.27 21.15 13.71
N ALA A 305 8.19 22.08 13.43
CA ALA A 305 8.84 22.28 12.14
C ALA A 305 10.00 23.28 12.26
N SER A 306 10.88 23.31 11.26
CA SER A 306 11.86 24.38 11.11
C SER A 306 11.18 25.74 10.84
N PRO A 307 11.83 26.88 11.15
CA PRO A 307 11.37 28.21 10.81
C PRO A 307 10.89 28.36 9.35
N GLY A 308 11.68 27.88 8.39
CA GLY A 308 11.29 27.84 6.98
C GLY A 308 10.05 26.99 6.75
N GLY A 309 9.98 25.81 7.39
CA GLY A 309 8.80 24.95 7.40
C GLY A 309 7.54 25.68 7.87
N LEU A 310 7.61 26.37 9.00
CA LEU A 310 6.49 27.10 9.59
C LEU A 310 6.02 28.24 8.68
N LEU A 311 6.95 28.99 8.09
CA LEU A 311 6.62 30.06 7.12
C LEU A 311 5.92 29.52 5.88
N MET A 312 6.26 28.30 5.45
CA MET A 312 5.62 27.62 4.31
C MET A 312 4.36 26.82 4.69
N GLY A 313 3.91 26.92 5.95
CA GLY A 313 2.75 26.18 6.46
C GLY A 313 2.98 24.67 6.54
N LEU A 314 4.24 24.23 6.57
CA LEU A 314 4.61 22.83 6.78
C LEU A 314 4.73 22.55 8.27
N ARG A 315 4.23 21.38 8.68
CA ARG A 315 4.45 20.84 10.01
C ARG A 315 4.87 19.38 9.90
N VAL A 316 5.86 19.04 10.70
CA VAL A 316 6.29 17.69 10.98
C VAL A 316 5.47 17.17 12.14
N VAL A 317 4.57 16.25 11.81
CA VAL A 317 3.78 15.53 12.79
C VAL A 317 4.07 14.03 12.71
N ASP A 318 3.88 13.33 13.82
CA ASP A 318 3.91 11.88 13.87
C ASP A 318 2.64 11.26 13.25
N GLU A 319 2.50 9.95 13.34
CA GLU A 319 1.31 9.21 12.89
C GLU A 319 0.02 9.58 13.64
N TYR A 320 0.15 10.24 14.79
CA TYR A 320 -0.95 10.68 15.64
C TYR A 320 -1.25 12.18 15.53
N GLY A 321 -0.54 12.92 14.67
CA GLY A 321 -0.70 14.36 14.55
C GLY A 321 -0.02 15.19 15.64
N ASN A 322 0.71 14.53 16.55
CA ASN A 322 1.53 15.19 17.57
C ASN A 322 2.84 15.68 16.97
N THR A 323 3.52 16.59 17.67
CA THR A 323 4.90 16.97 17.34
C THR A 323 5.80 15.73 17.35
N ALA A 324 6.67 15.60 16.36
CA ALA A 324 7.58 14.47 16.31
C ALA A 324 8.48 14.43 17.56
N SER A 325 8.65 13.24 18.13
CA SER A 325 9.60 13.09 19.23
C SER A 325 11.02 13.38 18.75
N PRO A 326 11.92 13.89 19.62
CA PRO A 326 13.30 14.21 19.24
C PRO A 326 14.01 13.04 18.55
N LYS A 327 13.77 11.80 19.02
CA LYS A 327 14.32 10.57 18.41
C LYS A 327 13.88 10.39 16.96
N ILE A 328 12.59 10.59 16.66
CA ILE A 328 12.04 10.44 15.30
C ILE A 328 12.58 11.54 14.39
N SER A 329 12.66 12.78 14.87
CA SER A 329 13.25 13.90 14.13
C SER A 329 14.72 13.65 13.80
N ILE A 330 15.53 13.23 14.78
CA ILE A 330 16.95 12.87 14.57
C ILE A 330 17.07 11.77 13.52
N MET A 331 16.33 10.67 13.65
CA MET A 331 16.37 9.56 12.69
C MET A 331 16.00 10.01 11.27
N ARG A 332 15.02 10.90 11.14
CA ARG A 332 14.60 11.43 9.85
C ARG A 332 15.68 12.29 9.20
N ILE A 333 16.36 13.12 9.98
CA ILE A 333 17.43 13.97 9.47
C ILE A 333 18.64 13.10 9.09
N LEU A 334 19.01 12.12 9.92
CA LEU A 334 20.06 11.15 9.59
C LEU A 334 19.74 10.39 8.31
N GLY A 335 18.49 9.96 8.11
CA GLY A 335 18.05 9.34 6.87
C GLY A 335 18.21 10.25 5.64
N LYS A 336 17.93 11.56 5.77
CA LYS A 336 18.17 12.53 4.69
C LYS A 336 19.66 12.73 4.40
N ILE A 337 20.49 12.79 5.44
CA ILE A 337 21.96 12.91 5.30
C ILE A 337 22.49 11.67 4.59
N LEU A 338 22.09 10.47 5.04
CA LEU A 338 22.49 9.21 4.42
C LEU A 338 22.07 9.15 2.94
N TRP A 339 20.83 9.51 2.63
CA TRP A 339 20.33 9.57 1.26
C TRP A 339 21.14 10.55 0.39
N LEU A 340 21.47 11.73 0.93
CA LEU A 340 22.30 12.73 0.23
C LEU A 340 23.71 12.20 -0.04
N VAL A 341 24.33 11.54 0.94
CA VAL A 341 25.64 10.91 0.78
C VAL A 341 25.59 9.84 -0.31
N MET A 342 24.57 8.96 -0.29
CA MET A 342 24.38 7.94 -1.32
C MET A 342 24.19 8.54 -2.72
N LEU A 343 23.43 9.64 -2.83
CA LEU A 343 23.24 10.36 -4.07
C LEU A 343 24.56 10.95 -4.61
N VAL A 344 25.36 11.58 -3.75
CA VAL A 344 26.68 12.12 -4.13
C VAL A 344 27.62 10.99 -4.60
N LEU A 345 27.66 9.88 -3.87
CA LEU A 345 28.46 8.71 -4.25
C LEU A 345 28.01 8.12 -5.59
N SER A 346 26.70 8.06 -5.85
CA SER A 346 26.15 7.60 -7.13
C SER A 346 26.52 8.52 -8.28
N ILE A 347 26.46 9.84 -8.11
CA ILE A 347 26.90 10.81 -9.12
C ILE A 347 28.40 10.65 -9.40
N PHE A 348 29.20 10.47 -8.36
CA PHE A 348 30.64 10.26 -8.50
C PHE A 348 30.95 8.95 -9.26
N ALA A 349 30.29 7.85 -8.90
CA ALA A 349 30.42 6.58 -9.60
C ALA A 349 29.97 6.68 -11.06
N ALA A 350 28.88 7.40 -11.34
CA ALA A 350 28.41 7.65 -12.71
C ALA A 350 29.44 8.47 -13.51
N ARG A 351 30.04 9.50 -12.90
CA ARG A 351 31.10 10.29 -13.54
C ARG A 351 32.34 9.44 -13.85
N GLN A 352 32.78 8.62 -12.89
CA GLN A 352 33.89 7.68 -13.12
C GLN A 352 33.60 6.69 -14.25
N ARG A 353 32.36 6.19 -14.34
CA ARG A 353 31.95 5.34 -15.46
C ARG A 353 31.99 6.08 -16.81
N MET A 354 31.59 7.35 -16.85
CA MET A 354 31.68 8.16 -18.07
C MET A 354 33.14 8.41 -18.48
N ASP A 355 34.05 8.61 -17.53
CA ASP A 355 35.48 8.76 -17.82
C ASP A 355 36.12 7.45 -18.31
N MET A 356 35.55 6.29 -17.94
CA MET A 356 35.98 4.97 -18.43
C MET A 356 35.34 4.56 -19.76
N LEU A 357 34.33 5.28 -20.26
CA LEU A 357 33.79 5.00 -21.60
C LEU A 357 34.88 5.33 -22.61
N PRO A 358 35.37 4.33 -23.36
CA PRO A 358 36.55 4.54 -24.15
C PRO A 358 36.22 5.45 -25.34
N GLY A 359 37.08 6.45 -25.57
CA GLY A 359 36.86 7.55 -26.52
C GLY A 359 36.68 7.17 -28.00
N HIS A 360 36.58 5.88 -28.33
CA HIS A 360 36.25 5.39 -29.67
C HIS A 360 34.73 5.28 -29.95
N MET A 361 33.85 5.39 -28.95
CA MET A 361 32.40 5.50 -29.19
C MET A 361 31.92 6.92 -29.53
N VAL A 362 32.80 7.92 -29.54
CA VAL A 362 32.50 9.31 -29.96
C VAL A 362 33.46 9.78 -31.05
N LYS A 363 33.74 8.91 -32.02
CA LYS A 363 34.19 9.35 -33.35
C LYS A 363 33.10 8.99 -34.32
N LEU A 364 32.23 9.96 -34.62
CA LEU A 364 31.50 9.94 -35.89
C LEU A 364 32.55 9.74 -36.98
N PRO A 365 32.39 8.76 -37.88
CA PRO A 365 33.36 8.49 -38.92
C PRO A 365 33.60 9.80 -39.68
N SER A 366 34.84 10.27 -39.66
CA SER A 366 35.28 11.48 -40.35
C SER A 366 35.05 11.29 -41.85
N GLY A 367 33.92 11.78 -42.34
CA GLY A 367 33.48 11.62 -43.74
C GLY A 367 31.99 11.33 -43.93
N ALA A 368 31.22 11.01 -42.88
CA ALA A 368 29.76 10.92 -43.01
C ALA A 368 29.14 12.32 -42.88
N GLU A 369 28.87 12.98 -44.01
CA GLU A 369 27.89 14.07 -44.05
C GLU A 369 26.56 13.52 -43.52
N LEU A 370 26.04 14.12 -42.45
CA LEU A 370 24.65 13.93 -42.04
C LEU A 370 23.78 14.44 -43.18
N GLN A 371 23.29 13.55 -44.04
CA GLN A 371 22.21 13.90 -44.95
C GLN A 371 21.04 14.41 -44.09
N PRO A 372 20.45 15.57 -44.43
CA PRO A 372 19.25 16.02 -43.77
C PRO A 372 18.22 14.90 -43.93
N ILE A 373 17.71 14.40 -42.80
CA ILE A 373 16.59 13.48 -42.78
C ILE A 373 15.42 14.30 -43.31
N ASP A 374 15.13 14.12 -44.61
CA ASP A 374 13.93 14.67 -45.23
C ASP A 374 12.71 14.07 -44.52
N ASP A 375 11.78 14.96 -44.20
CA ASP A 375 10.56 14.66 -43.47
C ASP A 375 9.74 13.57 -44.19
N GLY A 376 9.64 12.41 -43.57
CA GLY A 376 8.56 11.46 -43.82
C GLY A 376 8.94 10.19 -44.56
N GLU A 377 9.37 9.18 -43.80
CA GLU A 377 8.74 7.84 -43.79
C GLU A 377 9.55 6.93 -42.85
N VAL A 378 8.92 6.52 -41.75
CA VAL A 378 9.43 5.45 -40.89
C VAL A 378 8.82 4.15 -41.38
N VAL A 379 9.56 3.39 -42.18
CA VAL A 379 9.23 1.98 -42.43
C VAL A 379 9.76 1.17 -41.26
N ILE A 380 8.83 0.67 -40.44
CA ILE A 380 9.09 -0.38 -39.46
C ILE A 380 9.08 -1.70 -40.22
N ASN A 381 10.18 -2.45 -40.18
CA ASN A 381 10.16 -3.90 -40.41
C ASN A 381 10.04 -4.61 -39.09
#